data_AF-A0A512DAJ4-F1
#
_entry.id   AF-A0A512DAJ4-F1
#
_cell.length_a   1.000
_cell.length_b   1.000
_cell.length_c   1.000
_cell.angle_alpha   90.00
_cell.angle_beta   90.00
_cell.angle_gamma   90.00
#
_symmetry.space_group_name_H-M   'P 1'
#
loop_
_entity.id
_entity.type
_entity.pdbx_description
1 polymer ?
#
loop_
_entity_poly.entity_id
_entity_poly.type
_entity_poly.pdbx_seq_one_letter_code
_entity_poly.pdbx_strand_id
1 'polypeptide(L)'
;MCLLALVASWLLLFGPLLDQAAATRAQAEQVRDQNEALRASVDALRADFAHLAEYESELTALDAAVPSRATLTDLTRELAAAATAAGVTIVGMDVSTAVALTGEPVAPPAAAEGAASDTAATTDPAAPAAPAAPPAGAAPVAPPVPGMVAIPLSIDVVGSVEPARAFLAAVQTALDRQLLVTTLAVKALEESDPTDRMPATAVGDVEVTVGALAYVLPRSDSEPTEDGVPLPGGSGANPFVPSVEAPAPVPPDPAQSVADAVAAAIAEASATAEAAAAERAAAAAAAAAATQAASSTPPAATTTSTTPGVEVDADAAPADPPSGG
;
A
#
# COMPACT_ATOMS: atom_id res chain seq x y z
N MET A 1 -61.86 -0.65 56.56
CA MET A 1 -61.15 -1.94 56.44
C MET A 1 -61.29 -2.55 55.04
N CYS A 2 -62.50 -2.79 54.50
CA CYS A 2 -62.65 -3.42 53.17
C CYS A 2 -62.00 -2.66 51.99
N LEU A 3 -62.06 -1.33 51.96
CA LEU A 3 -61.41 -0.53 50.92
C LEU A 3 -59.88 -0.66 50.92
N LEU A 4 -59.26 -0.77 52.09
CA LEU A 4 -57.81 -0.95 52.19
C LEU A 4 -57.38 -2.33 51.68
N ALA A 5 -58.15 -3.38 51.95
CA ALA A 5 -57.87 -4.72 51.44
C ALA A 5 -57.99 -4.79 49.91
N LEU A 6 -58.96 -4.08 49.32
CA LEU A 6 -59.16 -4.02 47.87
C LEU A 6 -58.02 -3.26 47.17
N VAL A 7 -57.59 -2.14 47.75
CA VAL A 7 -56.42 -1.40 47.25
C VAL A 7 -55.14 -2.22 47.37
N ALA A 8 -54.93 -2.92 48.49
CA ALA A 8 -53.76 -3.78 48.68
C ALA A 8 -53.77 -4.97 47.69
N SER A 9 -54.91 -5.61 47.49
CA SER A 9 -55.06 -6.70 46.52
C SER A 9 -54.83 -6.24 45.08
N TRP A 10 -55.25 -5.02 44.75
CA TRP A 10 -55.01 -4.43 43.44
C TRP A 10 -53.53 -4.11 43.24
N LEU A 11 -52.89 -3.45 44.21
CA LEU A 11 -51.48 -3.11 44.13
C LEU A 11 -50.59 -4.36 43.99
N LEU A 12 -50.92 -5.45 44.69
CA LEU A 12 -50.21 -6.72 44.56
C LEU A 12 -50.34 -7.36 43.17
N LEU A 13 -51.44 -7.13 42.47
CA LEU A 13 -51.69 -7.75 41.16
C LEU A 13 -51.09 -6.93 40.00
N PHE A 14 -51.06 -5.59 40.12
CA PHE A 14 -50.55 -4.69 39.06
C PHE A 14 -49.08 -4.31 39.22
N GLY A 15 -48.51 -4.36 40.44
CA GLY A 15 -47.09 -4.16 40.70
C GLY A 15 -46.15 -4.95 39.77
N PRO A 16 -46.29 -6.29 39.67
CA PRO A 16 -45.38 -7.11 38.84
C PRO A 16 -45.46 -6.79 37.34
N LEU A 17 -46.60 -6.31 36.83
CA LEU A 17 -46.74 -5.90 35.43
C LEU A 17 -45.98 -4.61 35.12
N LEU A 18 -45.94 -3.66 36.07
CA LEU A 18 -45.15 -2.43 35.92
C LEU A 18 -43.65 -2.71 35.94
N ASP A 19 -43.20 -3.61 36.82
CA ASP A 19 -41.80 -4.04 36.88
C ASP A 19 -41.37 -4.77 35.61
N GLN A 20 -42.20 -5.68 35.08
CA GLN A 20 -41.94 -6.33 33.78
C GLN A 20 -41.85 -5.31 32.65
N ALA A 21 -42.78 -4.35 32.57
CA ALA A 21 -42.73 -3.30 31.55
C ALA A 21 -41.49 -2.41 31.68
N ALA A 22 -41.05 -2.10 32.91
CA ALA A 22 -39.82 -1.35 33.16
C ALA A 22 -38.58 -2.14 32.72
N ALA A 23 -38.51 -3.44 33.05
CA ALA A 23 -37.43 -4.33 32.63
C ALA A 23 -37.34 -4.45 31.10
N THR A 24 -38.47 -4.61 30.40
CA THR A 24 -38.49 -4.66 28.92
C THR A 24 -38.03 -3.35 28.29
N ARG A 25 -38.40 -2.18 28.87
CA ARG A 25 -37.90 -0.89 28.37
C ARG A 25 -36.39 -0.75 28.55
N ALA A 26 -35.87 -1.13 29.72
CA ALA A 26 -34.44 -1.11 30.00
C ALA A 26 -33.66 -2.04 29.05
N GLN A 27 -34.18 -3.25 28.77
CA GLN A 27 -33.60 -4.15 27.77
C GLN A 27 -33.61 -3.55 26.36
N ALA A 28 -34.72 -2.92 25.96
CA ALA A 28 -34.82 -2.28 24.66
C ALA A 28 -33.84 -1.10 24.50
N GLU A 29 -33.63 -0.30 25.54
CA GLU A 29 -32.61 0.75 25.58
C GLU A 29 -31.21 0.15 25.45
N GLN A 30 -30.88 -0.86 26.25
CA GLN A 30 -29.58 -1.55 26.19
C GLN A 30 -29.29 -2.16 24.81
N VAL A 31 -30.30 -2.71 24.12
CA VAL A 31 -30.14 -3.23 22.76
C VAL A 31 -29.92 -2.11 21.75
N ARG A 32 -30.60 -0.96 21.89
CA ARG A 32 -30.36 0.20 21.01
C ARG A 32 -28.94 0.72 21.15
N ASP A 33 -28.46 0.86 22.38
CA ASP A 33 -27.10 1.33 22.67
C ASP A 33 -26.04 0.39 22.08
N GLN A 34 -26.24 -0.93 22.20
CA GLN A 34 -25.36 -1.93 21.58
C GLN A 34 -25.37 -1.84 20.05
N ASN A 35 -26.54 -1.67 19.44
CA ASN A 35 -26.63 -1.51 17.99
C ASN A 35 -25.95 -0.22 17.50
N GLU A 36 -26.07 0.87 18.26
CA GLU A 36 -25.39 2.13 17.96
C GLU A 36 -23.86 1.97 18.01
N ALA A 37 -23.34 1.33 19.07
CA ALA A 37 -21.91 1.03 19.19
C ALA A 37 -21.40 0.13 18.04
N LEU A 38 -22.17 -0.90 17.66
CA LEU A 38 -21.82 -1.78 16.53
C LEU A 38 -21.80 -1.03 15.20
N ARG A 39 -22.76 -0.13 14.97
CA ARG A 39 -22.79 0.72 13.77
C ARG A 39 -21.56 1.62 13.71
N ALA A 40 -21.19 2.26 14.83
CA ALA A 40 -19.99 3.08 14.91
C ALA A 40 -18.72 2.27 14.58
N SER A 41 -18.60 1.05 15.10
CA SER A 41 -17.48 0.15 14.76
C SER A 41 -17.47 -0.21 13.28
N VAL A 42 -18.62 -0.54 12.68
CA VAL A 42 -18.72 -0.85 11.24
C VAL A 42 -18.32 0.34 10.39
N ASP A 43 -18.72 1.55 10.77
CA ASP A 43 -18.37 2.76 10.04
C ASP A 43 -16.88 3.10 10.19
N ALA A 44 -16.27 2.87 11.36
CA ALA A 44 -14.82 2.98 11.55
C ALA A 44 -14.04 1.99 10.67
N LEU A 45 -14.45 0.71 10.68
CA LEU A 45 -13.83 -0.31 9.82
C LEU A 45 -13.95 0.05 8.34
N ARG A 46 -15.10 0.56 7.90
CA ARG A 46 -15.29 1.03 6.52
C ARG A 46 -14.35 2.18 6.17
N ALA A 47 -14.12 3.10 7.10
CA ALA A 47 -13.16 4.18 6.92
C ALA A 47 -11.73 3.61 6.79
N ASP A 48 -11.33 2.67 7.65
CA ASP A 48 -10.02 2.02 7.58
C ASP A 48 -9.82 1.26 6.25
N PHE A 49 -10.84 0.54 5.79
CA PHE A 49 -10.82 -0.14 4.49
C PHE A 49 -10.71 0.83 3.30
N ALA A 50 -11.20 2.06 3.43
CA ALA A 50 -11.05 3.07 2.39
C ALA A 50 -9.58 3.51 2.21
N HIS A 51 -8.75 3.41 3.25
CA HIS A 51 -7.31 3.69 3.20
C HIS A 51 -6.46 2.52 2.73
N LEU A 52 -7.05 1.33 2.54
CA LEU A 52 -6.29 0.12 2.18
C LEU A 52 -5.55 0.31 0.84
N ALA A 53 -6.21 0.88 -0.17
CA ALA A 53 -5.59 1.13 -1.48
C ALA A 53 -4.44 2.15 -1.41
N GLU A 54 -4.55 3.14 -0.51
CA GLU A 54 -3.49 4.11 -0.23
C GLU A 54 -2.27 3.40 0.38
N TYR A 55 -2.48 2.59 1.43
CA TYR A 55 -1.40 1.82 2.05
C TYR A 55 -0.76 0.79 1.11
N GLU A 56 -1.52 0.16 0.22
CA GLU A 56 -0.96 -0.73 -0.82
C GLU A 56 -0.09 0.05 -1.82
N SER A 57 -0.53 1.24 -2.22
CA SER A 57 0.26 2.12 -3.09
C SER A 57 1.55 2.57 -2.40
N GLU A 58 1.49 2.96 -1.13
CA GLU A 58 2.67 3.31 -0.36
C GLU A 58 3.61 2.12 -0.20
N LEU A 59 3.07 0.93 0.12
CA LEU A 59 3.87 -0.28 0.28
C LEU A 59 4.58 -0.65 -1.02
N THR A 60 3.91 -0.56 -2.18
CA THR A 60 4.56 -0.82 -3.47
C THR A 60 5.66 0.20 -3.79
N ALA A 61 5.47 1.48 -3.45
CA ALA A 61 6.51 2.48 -3.57
C ALA A 61 7.70 2.20 -2.62
N LEU A 62 7.44 1.78 -1.38
CA LEU A 62 8.48 1.41 -0.41
C LEU A 62 9.21 0.11 -0.80
N ASP A 63 8.51 -0.88 -1.36
CA ASP A 63 9.11 -2.15 -1.80
C ASP A 63 10.05 -1.93 -3.01
N ALA A 64 9.77 -0.95 -3.86
CA ALA A 64 10.71 -0.50 -4.89
C ALA A 64 11.97 0.15 -4.29
N ALA A 65 11.82 0.95 -3.24
CA ALA A 65 12.94 1.64 -2.57
C ALA A 65 13.83 0.71 -1.74
N VAL A 66 13.23 -0.29 -1.07
CA VAL A 66 13.91 -1.30 -0.25
C VAL A 66 13.46 -2.70 -0.67
N PRO A 67 14.02 -3.23 -1.76
CA PRO A 67 13.62 -4.54 -2.26
C PRO A 67 13.88 -5.65 -1.25
N SER A 68 12.97 -6.62 -1.23
CA SER A 68 13.06 -7.83 -0.38
C SER A 68 14.23 -8.76 -0.75
N ARG A 69 14.78 -8.60 -1.96
CA ARG A 69 15.94 -9.32 -2.46
C ARG A 69 17.02 -8.36 -2.92
N ALA A 70 18.27 -8.77 -2.79
CA ALA A 70 19.41 -7.93 -3.15
C ALA A 70 19.46 -7.54 -4.64
N THR A 71 18.83 -8.34 -5.52
CA THR A 71 18.81 -8.18 -7.00
C THR A 71 20.04 -7.46 -7.57
N LEU A 72 21.24 -7.98 -7.26
CA LEU A 72 22.52 -7.33 -7.60
C LEU A 72 22.67 -7.07 -9.11
N THR A 73 22.10 -7.93 -9.95
CA THR A 73 22.11 -7.76 -11.41
C THR A 73 21.37 -6.50 -11.86
N ASP A 74 20.25 -6.17 -11.22
CA ASP A 74 19.48 -4.97 -11.58
C ASP A 74 20.19 -3.72 -11.08
N LEU A 75 20.71 -3.78 -9.84
CA LEU A 75 21.53 -2.72 -9.25
C LEU A 75 22.75 -2.38 -10.12
N THR A 76 23.51 -3.40 -10.56
CA THR A 76 24.68 -3.19 -11.43
C THR A 76 24.31 -2.57 -12.78
N ARG A 77 23.14 -2.88 -13.34
CA ARG A 77 22.62 -2.24 -14.56
C ARG A 77 22.22 -0.79 -14.33
N GLU A 78 21.56 -0.49 -13.22
CA GLU A 78 21.20 0.89 -12.83
C GLU A 78 22.45 1.75 -12.64
N LEU A 79 23.47 1.24 -11.94
CA LEU A 79 24.74 1.96 -11.79
C LEU A 79 25.46 2.17 -13.13
N ALA A 80 25.47 1.17 -14.00
CA ALA A 80 26.07 1.30 -15.34
C ALA A 80 25.32 2.35 -16.19
N ALA A 81 23.99 2.38 -16.10
CA ALA A 81 23.17 3.39 -16.76
C ALA A 81 23.44 4.80 -16.21
N ALA A 82 23.54 4.95 -14.89
CA ALA A 82 23.89 6.21 -14.24
C ALA A 82 25.29 6.69 -14.61
N ALA A 83 26.28 5.79 -14.65
CA ALA A 83 27.64 6.09 -15.10
C ALA A 83 27.66 6.57 -16.56
N THR A 84 26.97 5.86 -17.44
CA THR A 84 26.85 6.22 -18.86
C THR A 84 26.19 7.59 -19.04
N ALA A 85 25.11 7.86 -18.30
CA ALA A 85 24.40 9.14 -18.34
C ALA A 85 25.26 10.31 -17.83
N ALA A 86 26.09 10.07 -16.81
CA ALA A 86 27.02 11.06 -16.27
C ALA A 86 28.30 11.23 -17.13
N GLY A 87 28.59 10.31 -18.05
CA GLY A 87 29.79 10.34 -18.88
C GLY A 87 31.05 9.83 -18.17
N VAL A 88 30.88 8.92 -17.20
CA VAL A 88 32.00 8.28 -16.47
C VAL A 88 32.06 6.79 -16.78
N THR A 89 33.24 6.20 -16.60
CA THR A 89 33.46 4.76 -16.81
C THR A 89 33.70 4.05 -15.49
N ILE A 90 32.92 3.00 -15.22
CA ILE A 90 33.14 2.12 -14.06
C ILE A 90 34.27 1.16 -14.42
N VAL A 91 35.35 1.18 -13.64
CA VAL A 91 36.55 0.34 -13.82
C VAL A 91 36.50 -0.89 -12.94
N GLY A 92 35.94 -0.77 -11.74
CA GLY A 92 35.84 -1.84 -10.75
C GLY A 92 34.55 -1.76 -9.97
N MET A 93 34.02 -2.92 -9.58
CA MET A 93 32.90 -3.01 -8.64
C MET A 93 33.06 -4.27 -7.81
N ASP A 94 33.20 -4.09 -6.50
CA ASP A 94 33.31 -5.17 -5.52
C ASP A 94 32.09 -5.18 -4.60
N VAL A 95 31.49 -6.35 -4.46
CA VAL A 95 30.34 -6.59 -3.58
C VAL A 95 30.81 -7.44 -2.40
N SER A 96 30.69 -6.90 -1.19
CA SER A 96 31.04 -7.61 0.04
C SER A 96 29.88 -8.44 0.58
N THR A 97 30.19 -9.29 1.57
CA THR A 97 29.17 -10.09 2.26
C THR A 97 28.16 -9.21 2.98
N ALA A 98 26.88 -9.59 2.94
CA ALA A 98 25.82 -8.90 3.66
C ALA A 98 26.07 -8.91 5.17
N VAL A 99 25.87 -7.77 5.83
CA VAL A 99 26.02 -7.58 7.27
C VAL A 99 24.66 -7.20 7.85
N ALA A 100 24.24 -7.90 8.91
CA ALA A 100 23.00 -7.55 9.61
C ALA A 100 23.19 -6.22 10.36
N LEU A 101 22.20 -5.33 10.27
CA LEU A 101 22.19 -4.08 11.03
C LEU A 101 21.76 -4.36 12.47
N THR A 102 22.71 -4.76 13.31
CA THR A 102 22.50 -4.98 14.75
C THR A 102 22.56 -3.68 15.57
N GLY A 103 22.69 -2.51 14.91
CA GLY A 103 22.75 -1.21 15.58
C GLY A 103 24.14 -0.86 16.12
N GLU A 104 25.12 -1.76 15.95
CA GLU A 104 26.52 -1.41 16.07
C GLU A 104 27.02 -0.77 14.76
N PRO A 105 27.98 0.18 14.84
CA PRO A 105 28.56 0.79 13.65
C PRO A 105 29.20 -0.30 12.78
N VAL A 106 28.65 -0.49 11.59
CA VAL A 106 29.27 -1.33 10.56
C VAL A 106 30.58 -0.67 10.19
N ALA A 107 31.70 -1.34 10.49
CA ALA A 107 33.01 -0.86 10.08
C ALA A 107 33.04 -0.71 8.55
N PRO A 108 33.53 0.41 8.00
CA PRO A 108 33.69 0.58 6.56
C PRO A 108 34.51 -0.59 5.99
N PRO A 109 34.23 -1.05 4.76
CA PRO A 109 35.10 -2.01 4.10
C PRO A 109 36.52 -1.47 4.12
N ALA A 110 37.46 -2.27 4.62
CA ALA A 110 38.87 -1.91 4.58
C ALA A 110 39.24 -1.66 3.12
N ALA A 111 39.69 -0.44 2.81
CA ALA A 111 40.19 -0.11 1.48
C ALA A 111 41.25 -1.16 1.12
N ALA A 112 41.04 -1.90 0.03
CA ALA A 112 42.01 -2.86 -0.44
C ALA A 112 43.31 -2.11 -0.73
N GLU A 113 44.31 -2.27 0.13
CA GLU A 113 45.68 -1.84 -0.16
C GLU A 113 46.10 -2.60 -1.43
N GLY A 114 46.23 -1.85 -2.52
CA GLY A 114 46.68 -2.38 -3.79
C GLY A 114 47.94 -3.21 -3.59
N ALA A 115 47.85 -4.49 -3.94
CA ALA A 115 48.98 -5.40 -3.94
C ALA A 115 50.00 -4.93 -4.98
N ALA A 116 50.93 -4.07 -4.56
CA ALA A 116 52.16 -3.83 -5.28
C ALA A 116 52.99 -5.10 -5.19
N SER A 117 52.94 -5.91 -6.24
CA SER A 117 54.05 -6.82 -6.55
C SER A 117 55.24 -5.96 -6.91
N ASP A 118 56.36 -6.07 -6.20
CA ASP A 118 57.63 -5.96 -6.92
C ASP A 118 58.77 -6.79 -6.32
N THR A 119 59.56 -7.28 -7.27
CA THR A 119 60.82 -7.99 -7.15
C THR A 119 61.96 -6.99 -6.94
N ALA A 120 62.96 -7.43 -6.16
CA ALA A 120 64.35 -6.97 -6.12
C ALA A 120 64.73 -5.66 -5.40
N ALA A 121 65.69 -5.85 -4.49
CA ALA A 121 66.41 -4.89 -3.65
C ALA A 121 67.12 -3.75 -4.38
N THR A 122 67.17 -2.56 -3.76
CA THR A 122 68.40 -1.76 -3.50
C THR A 122 68.14 -0.76 -2.35
N THR A 123 69.17 -0.43 -1.57
CA THR A 123 69.16 0.34 -0.31
C THR A 123 69.25 1.88 -0.47
N ASP A 124 68.47 2.60 0.37
CA ASP A 124 68.69 3.96 0.96
C ASP A 124 68.44 5.23 0.09
N PRO A 125 68.09 6.45 0.62
CA PRO A 125 67.53 6.85 1.94
C PRO A 125 66.18 7.62 1.88
N ALA A 126 65.45 7.56 3.00
CA ALA A 126 64.43 8.50 3.55
C ALA A 126 63.52 9.29 2.59
N ALA A 127 62.34 8.74 2.31
CA ALA A 127 61.19 9.46 1.76
C ALA A 127 60.44 10.26 2.87
N PRO A 128 59.83 11.42 2.56
CA PRO A 128 59.09 12.22 3.53
C PRO A 128 57.86 11.45 4.02
N ALA A 129 57.60 11.51 5.33
CA ALA A 129 56.43 10.89 5.95
C ALA A 129 55.14 11.38 5.29
N ALA A 130 54.32 10.43 4.82
CA ALA A 130 52.99 10.70 4.28
C ALA A 130 52.13 11.44 5.33
N PRO A 131 51.33 12.43 4.91
CA PRO A 131 50.47 13.16 5.84
C PRO A 131 49.48 12.19 6.51
N ALA A 132 49.41 12.27 7.84
CA ALA A 132 48.52 11.44 8.64
C ALA A 132 47.07 11.65 8.18
N ALA A 133 46.37 10.53 7.92
CA ALA A 133 44.97 10.53 7.56
C ALA A 133 44.16 11.29 8.64
N PRO A 134 43.23 12.20 8.25
CA PRO A 134 42.39 12.89 9.20
C PRO A 134 41.59 11.87 10.04
N PRO A 135 41.34 12.16 11.34
CA PRO A 135 40.60 11.25 12.19
C PRO A 135 39.23 11.00 11.58
N ALA A 136 38.90 9.73 11.33
CA ALA A 136 37.59 9.31 10.88
C ALA A 136 36.55 9.83 11.88
N GLY A 137 35.72 10.78 11.44
CA GLY A 137 34.57 11.22 12.21
C GLY A 137 33.70 10.00 12.54
N ALA A 138 33.18 9.94 13.76
CA ALA A 138 32.31 8.85 14.18
C ALA A 138 31.17 8.68 13.17
N ALA A 139 31.09 7.52 12.53
CA ALA A 139 30.04 7.22 11.57
C ALA A 139 28.67 7.34 12.24
N PRO A 140 27.66 7.90 11.55
CA PRO A 140 26.31 7.95 12.09
C PRO A 140 25.82 6.53 12.39
N VAL A 141 25.51 6.26 13.66
CA VAL A 141 24.94 4.99 14.09
C VAL A 141 23.45 5.03 13.80
N ALA A 142 23.01 4.29 12.78
CA ALA A 142 21.60 4.09 12.51
C ALA A 142 20.99 3.18 13.60
N PRO A 143 19.76 3.45 14.07
CA PRO A 143 19.08 2.57 15.01
C PRO A 143 18.89 1.18 14.35
N PRO A 144 19.08 0.07 15.10
CA PRO A 144 18.91 -1.27 14.56
C PRO A 144 17.48 -1.47 14.06
N VAL A 145 17.34 -1.85 12.80
CA VAL A 145 16.08 -2.32 12.23
C VAL A 145 16.16 -3.85 12.16
N PRO A 146 15.39 -4.59 12.98
CA PRO A 146 15.42 -6.05 12.97
C PRO A 146 15.16 -6.60 11.57
N GLY A 147 16.02 -7.52 11.13
CA GLY A 147 15.90 -8.17 9.82
C GLY A 147 16.45 -7.36 8.63
N MET A 148 16.88 -6.10 8.81
CA MET A 148 17.53 -5.35 7.73
C MET A 148 18.99 -5.78 7.58
N VAL A 149 19.43 -5.97 6.34
CA VAL A 149 20.83 -6.26 6.00
C VAL A 149 21.39 -5.17 5.11
N ALA A 150 22.63 -4.77 5.37
CA ALA A 150 23.41 -3.89 4.51
C ALA A 150 24.39 -4.71 3.68
N ILE A 151 24.47 -4.43 2.39
CA ILE A 151 25.45 -5.03 1.48
C ILE A 151 26.46 -3.94 1.12
N PRO A 152 27.72 -4.04 1.61
CA PRO A 152 28.74 -3.08 1.25
C PRO A 152 29.18 -3.25 -0.20
N LEU A 153 29.33 -2.13 -0.88
CA LEU A 153 29.72 -2.00 -2.27
C LEU A 153 30.92 -1.06 -2.34
N SER A 154 31.92 -1.41 -3.13
CA SER A 154 33.02 -0.52 -3.52
C SER A 154 32.97 -0.37 -5.03
N ILE A 155 32.96 0.87 -5.52
CA ILE A 155 32.85 1.18 -6.95
C ILE A 155 33.99 2.11 -7.32
N ASP A 156 34.77 1.73 -8.31
CA ASP A 156 35.86 2.54 -8.85
C ASP A 156 35.44 3.13 -10.19
N VAL A 157 35.48 4.45 -10.28
CA VAL A 157 35.01 5.22 -11.43
C VAL A 157 36.12 6.13 -11.92
N VAL A 158 36.32 6.17 -13.23
CA VAL A 158 37.28 7.08 -13.86
C VAL A 158 36.52 8.05 -14.76
N GLY A 159 36.89 9.33 -14.64
CA GLY A 159 36.39 10.40 -15.50
C GLY A 159 36.85 11.77 -15.01
N SER A 160 36.45 12.82 -15.72
CA SER A 160 36.70 14.19 -15.26
C SER A 160 35.84 14.53 -14.03
N VAL A 161 36.27 15.54 -13.27
CA VAL A 161 35.68 15.89 -11.96
C VAL A 161 34.17 16.19 -12.02
N GLU A 162 33.70 16.90 -13.05
CA GLU A 162 32.29 17.30 -13.14
C GLU A 162 31.37 16.11 -13.47
N PRO A 163 31.68 15.24 -14.46
CA PRO A 163 31.04 13.93 -14.63
C PRO A 163 31.03 13.05 -13.37
N ALA A 164 32.15 12.97 -12.65
CA ALA A 164 32.24 12.16 -11.42
C ALA A 164 31.31 12.68 -10.32
N ARG A 165 31.20 14.00 -10.17
CA ARG A 165 30.24 14.62 -9.25
C ARG A 165 28.79 14.40 -9.70
N ALA A 166 28.50 14.49 -10.99
CA ALA A 166 27.18 14.20 -11.54
C ALA A 166 26.77 12.74 -11.29
N PHE A 167 27.70 11.80 -11.47
CA PHE A 167 27.51 10.40 -11.12
C PHE A 167 27.21 10.21 -9.64
N LEU A 168 27.99 10.82 -8.74
CA LEU A 168 27.77 10.71 -7.30
C LEU A 168 26.39 11.28 -6.88
N ALA A 169 25.98 12.39 -7.48
CA ALA A 169 24.65 12.96 -7.27
C ALA A 169 23.55 12.00 -7.76
N ALA A 170 23.71 11.44 -8.96
CA ALA A 170 22.76 10.46 -9.50
C ALA A 170 22.65 9.22 -8.61
N VAL A 171 23.77 8.67 -8.13
CA VAL A 171 23.82 7.53 -7.20
C VAL A 171 23.03 7.81 -5.92
N GLN A 172 23.01 9.05 -5.43
CA GLN A 172 22.30 9.43 -4.20
C GLN A 172 20.83 9.81 -4.39
N THR A 173 20.44 10.34 -5.55
CA THR A 173 19.10 10.94 -5.73
C THR A 173 18.28 10.36 -6.88
N ALA A 174 18.90 9.66 -7.82
CA ALA A 174 18.25 9.24 -9.06
C ALA A 174 18.05 7.72 -9.18
N LEU A 175 18.63 6.94 -8.27
CA LEU A 175 18.35 5.50 -8.22
C LEU A 175 17.03 5.26 -7.48
N ASP A 176 16.28 4.29 -7.98
CA ASP A 176 15.03 3.86 -7.34
C ASP A 176 15.31 3.22 -5.97
N ARG A 177 16.46 2.56 -5.82
CA ARG A 177 16.91 1.93 -4.58
C ARG A 177 17.69 2.91 -3.69
N GLN A 178 17.41 2.87 -2.38
CA GLN A 178 18.21 3.63 -1.42
C GLN A 178 19.64 3.05 -1.27
N LEU A 179 20.62 3.86 -1.67
CA LEU A 179 22.03 3.62 -1.43
C LEU A 179 22.59 4.71 -0.51
N LEU A 180 23.32 4.32 0.52
CA LEU A 180 24.05 5.26 1.36
C LEU A 180 25.52 5.26 0.95
N VAL A 181 26.02 6.40 0.49
CA VAL A 181 27.46 6.58 0.28
C VAL A 181 28.13 6.82 1.63
N THR A 182 29.11 5.98 1.96
CA THR A 182 29.81 6.00 3.26
C THR A 182 31.25 6.48 3.14
N THR A 183 31.93 6.11 2.06
CA THR A 183 33.31 6.52 1.81
C THR A 183 33.44 7.10 0.41
N LEU A 184 34.28 8.12 0.29
CA LEU A 184 34.62 8.75 -0.97
C LEU A 184 36.12 9.03 -0.94
N ALA A 185 36.86 8.39 -1.84
CA ALA A 185 38.28 8.67 -2.07
C ALA A 185 38.45 9.14 -3.51
N VAL A 186 39.21 10.21 -3.70
CA VAL A 186 39.47 10.81 -5.02
C VAL A 186 40.98 10.86 -5.21
N LYS A 187 41.46 10.33 -6.33
CA LYS A 187 42.86 10.37 -6.75
C LYS A 187 42.93 11.08 -8.10
N ALA A 188 43.84 12.04 -8.23
CA ALA A 188 44.13 12.64 -9.53
C ALA A 188 44.92 11.64 -10.37
N LEU A 189 44.52 11.47 -11.63
CA LEU A 189 45.23 10.65 -12.59
C LEU A 189 46.19 11.52 -13.42
N GLU A 190 47.34 10.94 -13.77
CA GLU A 190 48.23 11.51 -14.77
C GLU A 190 47.79 11.07 -16.18
N GLU A 191 48.30 11.76 -17.19
CA GLU A 191 48.06 11.38 -18.58
C GLU A 191 48.68 10.01 -18.86
N SER A 192 47.87 9.08 -19.36
CA SER A 192 48.29 7.72 -19.68
C SER A 192 47.62 7.24 -20.95
N ASP A 193 48.38 6.47 -21.74
CA ASP A 193 47.85 5.74 -22.88
C ASP A 193 46.78 4.72 -22.44
N PRO A 194 45.80 4.43 -23.31
CA PRO A 194 44.74 3.48 -23.02
C PRO A 194 45.34 2.09 -22.75
N THR A 195 44.91 1.46 -21.66
CA THR A 195 45.27 0.09 -21.28
C THR A 195 44.06 -0.82 -21.50
N ASP A 196 44.25 -2.14 -21.64
CA ASP A 196 43.18 -3.12 -21.89
C ASP A 196 41.95 -3.04 -20.96
N ARG A 197 42.07 -2.39 -19.79
CA ARG A 197 40.98 -2.20 -18.81
C ARG A 197 40.65 -0.75 -18.47
N MET A 198 41.36 0.23 -19.02
CA MET A 198 41.18 1.65 -18.66
C MET A 198 41.17 2.52 -19.92
N PRO A 199 40.22 3.47 -20.04
CA PRO A 199 40.24 4.45 -21.12
C PRO A 199 41.50 5.34 -21.00
N ALA A 200 41.87 6.00 -22.10
CA ALA A 200 42.95 6.98 -22.07
C ALA A 200 42.62 8.07 -21.06
N THR A 201 43.53 8.35 -20.14
CA THR A 201 43.37 9.39 -19.12
C THR A 201 44.06 10.67 -19.57
N ALA A 202 43.42 11.81 -19.34
CA ALA A 202 43.98 13.13 -19.61
C ALA A 202 44.34 13.85 -18.30
N VAL A 203 45.19 14.87 -18.41
CA VAL A 203 45.47 15.77 -17.28
C VAL A 203 44.16 16.40 -16.79
N GLY A 204 43.77 16.08 -15.55
CA GLY A 204 42.54 16.55 -14.93
C GLY A 204 41.46 15.49 -14.74
N ASP A 205 41.70 14.26 -15.20
CA ASP A 205 40.87 13.11 -14.85
C ASP A 205 41.15 12.65 -13.40
N VAL A 206 40.10 12.10 -12.79
CA VAL A 206 40.15 11.57 -11.43
C VAL A 206 39.66 10.13 -11.40
N GLU A 207 40.32 9.33 -10.58
CA GLU A 207 39.82 8.04 -10.12
C GLU A 207 39.08 8.28 -8.81
N VAL A 208 37.81 7.88 -8.77
CA VAL A 208 36.94 8.02 -7.62
C VAL A 208 36.54 6.64 -7.13
N THR A 209 36.97 6.29 -5.93
CA THR A 209 36.52 5.10 -5.20
C THR A 209 35.37 5.50 -4.29
N VAL A 210 34.19 4.93 -4.53
CA VAL A 210 32.96 5.17 -3.77
C VAL A 210 32.62 3.92 -2.98
N GLY A 211 32.62 4.01 -1.66
CA GLY A 211 32.02 3.00 -0.80
C GLY A 211 30.56 3.34 -0.54
N ALA A 212 29.68 2.36 -0.77
CA ALA A 212 28.25 2.49 -0.55
C ALA A 212 27.68 1.29 0.21
N LEU A 213 26.56 1.51 0.91
CA LEU A 213 25.76 0.46 1.53
C LEU A 213 24.42 0.37 0.79
N ALA A 214 24.13 -0.80 0.22
CA ALA A 214 22.80 -1.11 -0.28
C ALA A 214 21.98 -1.80 0.81
N TYR A 215 20.78 -1.29 1.07
CA TYR A 215 19.89 -1.87 2.07
C TYR A 215 18.93 -2.87 1.43
N VAL A 216 18.73 -3.98 2.13
CA VAL A 216 17.78 -5.04 1.76
C VAL A 216 17.03 -5.43 3.03
N LEU A 217 15.72 -5.58 2.91
CA LEU A 217 14.90 -6.14 3.98
C LEU A 217 14.46 -7.54 3.57
N PRO A 218 15.27 -8.60 3.83
CA PRO A 218 14.86 -9.96 3.56
C PRO A 218 13.53 -10.22 4.23
N ARG A 219 12.48 -10.46 3.43
CA ARG A 219 11.25 -11.03 3.97
C ARG A 219 11.61 -12.41 4.48
N SER A 220 11.30 -12.66 5.75
CA SER A 220 11.25 -14.02 6.27
C SER A 220 10.10 -14.69 5.53
N ASP A 221 10.38 -15.25 4.36
CA ASP A 221 9.49 -16.18 3.66
C ASP A 221 9.42 -17.52 4.43
N SER A 222 9.49 -17.47 5.77
CA SER A 222 8.85 -18.49 6.60
C SER A 222 7.37 -18.36 6.28
N GLU A 223 6.94 -19.06 5.22
CA GLU A 223 5.57 -19.51 5.14
C GLU A 223 5.23 -20.00 6.54
N PRO A 224 4.15 -19.50 7.17
CA PRO A 224 3.76 -20.01 8.47
C PRO A 224 3.65 -21.51 8.27
N THR A 225 4.60 -22.26 8.81
CA THR A 225 4.53 -23.71 8.78
C THR A 225 3.15 -23.98 9.34
N GLU A 226 2.31 -24.69 8.58
CA GLU A 226 1.06 -25.24 9.09
C GLU A 226 1.32 -26.31 10.17
N ASP A 227 2.33 -26.11 11.04
CA ASP A 227 2.21 -26.42 12.45
C ASP A 227 1.06 -25.55 12.96
N GLY A 228 -0.15 -25.99 12.61
CA GLY A 228 -1.38 -25.28 12.83
C GLY A 228 -1.33 -24.76 14.25
N VAL A 229 -1.34 -23.43 14.38
CA VAL A 229 -1.77 -22.81 15.63
C VAL A 229 -2.98 -23.62 16.02
N PRO A 230 -2.92 -24.41 17.11
CA PRO A 230 -4.03 -25.27 17.44
C PRO A 230 -5.20 -24.31 17.54
N LEU A 231 -6.10 -24.37 16.56
CA LEU A 231 -7.38 -23.70 16.64
C LEU A 231 -7.86 -24.07 18.04
N PRO A 232 -8.25 -23.10 18.89
CA PRO A 232 -8.86 -23.42 20.17
C PRO A 232 -10.16 -24.18 19.89
N GLY A 233 -10.01 -25.47 19.60
CA GLY A 233 -10.99 -26.42 19.09
C GLY A 233 -11.20 -27.54 20.10
N GLY A 234 -10.95 -27.25 21.38
CA GLY A 234 -11.25 -28.16 22.47
C GLY A 234 -12.75 -28.36 22.72
N SER A 235 -13.65 -27.56 22.11
CA SER A 235 -15.08 -27.67 22.40
C SER A 235 -16.05 -27.21 21.30
N GLY A 236 -15.58 -26.76 20.13
CA GLY A 236 -16.46 -26.22 19.08
C GLY A 236 -17.18 -24.91 19.46
N ALA A 237 -16.82 -24.29 20.58
CA ALA A 237 -17.34 -22.99 20.99
C ALA A 237 -16.47 -21.87 20.39
N ASN A 238 -17.08 -21.03 19.57
CA ASN A 238 -16.44 -19.86 18.98
C ASN A 238 -16.03 -18.88 20.11
N PRO A 239 -14.76 -18.49 20.26
CA PRO A 239 -14.31 -17.63 21.36
C PRO A 239 -14.89 -16.20 21.28
N PHE A 240 -15.51 -15.83 20.16
CA PHE A 240 -16.16 -14.54 19.96
C PHE A 240 -17.65 -14.53 20.30
N VAL A 241 -18.25 -15.68 20.63
CA VAL A 241 -19.54 -15.63 21.35
C VAL A 241 -19.23 -15.48 22.84
N PRO A 242 -19.72 -14.41 23.50
CA PRO A 242 -19.65 -14.35 24.95
C PRO A 242 -20.27 -15.63 25.49
N SER A 243 -19.60 -16.28 26.44
CA SER A 243 -20.13 -17.45 27.14
C SER A 243 -21.35 -17.02 27.96
N VAL A 244 -22.47 -16.84 27.28
CA VAL A 244 -23.79 -16.81 27.91
C VAL A 244 -24.04 -18.26 28.27
N GLU A 245 -23.74 -18.60 29.52
CA GLU A 245 -24.15 -19.85 30.15
C GLU A 245 -25.62 -20.08 29.77
N ALA A 246 -25.86 -21.15 29.00
CA ALA A 246 -27.17 -21.42 28.44
C ALA A 246 -28.17 -21.44 29.60
N PRO A 247 -29.11 -20.49 29.70
CA PRO A 247 -30.11 -20.53 30.75
C PRO A 247 -30.84 -21.86 30.62
N ALA A 248 -31.07 -22.54 31.75
CA ALA A 248 -31.87 -23.76 31.80
C ALA A 248 -33.12 -23.57 30.91
N PRO A 249 -33.51 -24.57 30.09
CA PRO A 249 -34.53 -24.40 29.06
C PRO A 249 -35.77 -23.78 29.69
N VAL A 250 -35.91 -22.47 29.47
CA VAL A 250 -37.07 -21.72 29.93
C VAL A 250 -38.21 -22.30 29.11
N PRO A 251 -39.30 -22.79 29.73
CA PRO A 251 -40.47 -23.20 28.98
C PRO A 251 -40.84 -22.04 28.05
N PRO A 252 -41.12 -22.31 26.76
CA PRO A 252 -41.28 -21.25 25.76
C PRO A 252 -42.27 -20.23 26.30
N ASP A 253 -41.79 -18.99 26.46
CA ASP A 253 -42.63 -17.90 26.92
C ASP A 253 -43.78 -17.79 25.92
N PRO A 254 -45.05 -17.88 26.33
CA PRO A 254 -46.18 -17.69 25.42
C PRO A 254 -46.09 -16.35 24.67
N ALA A 255 -45.37 -15.36 25.21
CA ALA A 255 -45.07 -14.11 24.51
C ALA A 255 -44.11 -14.28 23.32
N GLN A 256 -43.11 -15.17 23.39
CA GLN A 256 -42.22 -15.49 22.27
C GLN A 256 -42.97 -16.21 21.15
N SER A 257 -43.88 -17.14 21.49
CA SER A 257 -44.74 -17.80 20.51
C SER A 257 -45.60 -16.80 19.71
N VAL A 258 -46.11 -15.76 20.35
CA VAL A 258 -46.89 -14.70 19.67
C VAL A 258 -45.96 -13.82 18.82
N ALA A 259 -44.77 -13.49 19.30
CA ALA A 259 -43.79 -12.71 18.54
C ALA A 259 -43.32 -13.45 17.28
N ASP A 260 -43.06 -14.76 17.36
CA ASP A 260 -42.69 -15.59 16.22
C ASP A 260 -43.83 -15.73 15.21
N ALA A 261 -45.07 -15.87 15.69
CA ALA A 261 -46.25 -15.88 14.83
C ALA A 261 -46.45 -14.54 14.09
N VAL A 262 -46.20 -13.41 14.76
CA VAL A 262 -46.26 -12.08 14.14
C VAL A 262 -45.12 -11.88 13.14
N ALA A 263 -43.90 -12.33 13.45
CA ALA A 263 -42.77 -12.26 12.53
C ALA A 263 -43.00 -13.11 11.26
N ALA A 264 -43.56 -14.31 11.42
CA ALA A 264 -43.97 -15.15 10.29
C ALA A 264 -45.06 -14.49 9.43
N ALA A 265 -46.07 -13.87 10.06
CA ALA A 265 -47.11 -13.14 9.35
C ALA A 265 -46.57 -11.91 8.59
N ILE A 266 -45.59 -11.21 9.16
CA ILE A 266 -44.94 -10.07 8.49
C ILE A 266 -44.12 -10.55 7.28
N ALA A 267 -43.39 -11.66 7.40
CA ALA A 267 -42.61 -12.23 6.29
C ALA A 267 -43.52 -12.73 5.14
N GLU A 268 -44.66 -13.33 5.45
CA GLU A 268 -45.65 -13.74 4.46
C GLU A 268 -46.32 -12.53 3.79
N ALA A 269 -46.58 -11.46 4.55
CA ALA A 269 -47.08 -10.20 4.02
C ALA A 269 -46.05 -9.46 3.12
N SER A 270 -44.76 -9.51 3.44
CA SER A 270 -43.73 -8.91 2.58
C SER A 270 -43.54 -9.68 1.28
N ALA A 271 -43.54 -11.02 1.33
CA ALA A 271 -43.43 -11.85 0.13
C ALA A 271 -44.62 -11.65 -0.83
N THR A 272 -45.83 -11.52 -0.29
CA THR A 272 -47.02 -11.21 -1.11
C THR A 272 -46.99 -9.79 -1.67
N ALA A 273 -46.45 -8.81 -0.93
CA ALA A 273 -46.28 -7.44 -1.43
C ALA A 273 -45.25 -7.36 -2.57
N GLU A 274 -44.12 -8.07 -2.49
CA GLU A 274 -43.12 -8.14 -3.55
C GLU A 274 -43.67 -8.80 -4.83
N ALA A 275 -44.42 -9.90 -4.69
CA ALA A 275 -45.09 -10.54 -5.81
C ALA A 275 -46.10 -9.61 -6.51
N ALA A 276 -46.91 -8.88 -5.74
CA ALA A 276 -47.85 -7.90 -6.27
C ALA A 276 -47.14 -6.70 -6.94
N ALA A 277 -45.99 -6.27 -6.43
CA ALA A 277 -45.19 -5.22 -7.05
C ALA A 277 -44.59 -5.67 -8.39
N ALA A 278 -44.11 -6.91 -8.48
CA ALA A 278 -43.60 -7.50 -9.71
C ALA A 278 -44.69 -7.60 -10.80
N GLU A 279 -45.91 -8.01 -10.43
CA GLU A 279 -47.03 -8.09 -11.36
C GLU A 279 -47.45 -6.71 -11.91
N ARG A 280 -47.48 -5.67 -11.05
CA ARG A 280 -47.73 -4.30 -11.49
C ARG A 280 -46.64 -3.75 -12.40
N ALA A 281 -45.37 -4.07 -12.12
CA ALA A 281 -44.26 -3.67 -12.97
C ALA A 281 -44.35 -4.32 -14.36
N ALA A 282 -44.72 -5.60 -14.43
CA ALA A 282 -44.96 -6.30 -15.69
C ALA A 282 -46.14 -5.71 -16.48
N ALA A 283 -47.25 -5.39 -15.81
CA ALA A 283 -48.41 -4.75 -16.43
C ALA A 283 -48.08 -3.33 -16.97
N ALA A 284 -47.30 -2.55 -16.22
CA ALA A 284 -46.84 -1.23 -16.64
C ALA A 284 -45.92 -1.30 -17.87
N ALA A 285 -44.99 -2.27 -17.89
CA ALA A 285 -44.12 -2.51 -19.05
C ALA A 285 -44.92 -2.91 -20.30
N ALA A 286 -45.95 -3.75 -20.17
CA ALA A 286 -46.82 -4.12 -21.27
C ALA A 286 -47.63 -2.92 -21.82
N ALA A 287 -48.14 -2.05 -20.94
CA ALA A 287 -48.84 -0.82 -21.34
C ALA A 287 -47.91 0.17 -22.08
N ALA A 288 -46.66 0.31 -21.62
CA ALA A 288 -45.65 1.12 -22.28
C ALA A 288 -45.33 0.60 -23.69
N ALA A 289 -45.16 -0.73 -23.84
CA ALA A 289 -44.94 -1.36 -25.13
C ALA A 289 -46.11 -1.16 -26.11
N ALA A 290 -47.37 -1.25 -25.64
CA ALA A 290 -48.55 -0.99 -26.46
C ALA A 290 -48.62 0.47 -26.94
N THR A 291 -48.23 1.43 -26.09
CA THR A 291 -48.17 2.85 -26.46
C THR A 291 -47.09 3.10 -27.52
N GLN A 292 -45.93 2.46 -27.39
CA GLN A 292 -44.85 2.58 -28.37
C GLN A 292 -45.23 1.99 -29.74
N ALA A 293 -45.98 0.87 -29.75
CA ALA A 293 -46.52 0.27 -30.97
C ALA A 293 -47.58 1.16 -31.66
N ALA A 294 -48.39 1.90 -30.90
CA ALA A 294 -49.35 2.85 -31.47
C ALA A 294 -48.65 4.02 -32.17
N SER A 295 -47.55 4.53 -31.60
CA SER A 295 -46.76 5.63 -32.21
C SER A 295 -45.94 5.24 -33.44
N SER A 296 -45.65 3.95 -33.64
CA SER A 296 -44.91 3.46 -34.81
C SER A 296 -45.81 3.09 -36.00
N THR A 297 -47.13 3.26 -35.88
CA THR A 297 -48.03 3.13 -37.02
C THR A 297 -47.77 4.28 -37.99
N PRO A 298 -47.23 4.02 -39.20
CA PRO A 298 -46.89 5.07 -40.13
C PRO A 298 -48.16 5.85 -40.53
N PRO A 299 -48.10 7.19 -40.58
CA PRO A 299 -49.25 8.00 -40.99
C PRO A 299 -49.66 7.56 -42.40
N ALA A 300 -50.94 7.21 -42.56
CA ALA A 300 -51.51 6.83 -43.84
C ALA A 300 -51.15 7.89 -44.87
N ALA A 301 -50.36 7.47 -45.87
CA ALA A 301 -49.77 8.33 -46.87
C ALA A 301 -50.84 9.19 -47.53
N THR A 302 -50.88 10.48 -47.15
CA THR A 302 -51.69 11.48 -47.83
C THR A 302 -50.94 11.84 -49.09
N THR A 303 -51.43 11.37 -50.24
CA THR A 303 -50.86 11.68 -51.54
C THR A 303 -51.06 13.17 -51.85
N THR A 304 -50.06 14.00 -51.56
CA THR A 304 -50.02 15.40 -52.03
C THR A 304 -49.07 15.53 -53.22
N SER A 305 -49.66 16.04 -54.30
CA SER A 305 -49.09 16.29 -55.62
C SER A 305 -47.94 17.30 -55.58
N THR A 306 -46.78 16.90 -56.11
CA THR A 306 -45.55 17.68 -56.25
C THR A 306 -45.66 18.76 -57.34
N THR A 307 -45.35 20.00 -57.00
CA THR A 307 -45.00 21.09 -57.93
C THR A 307 -43.52 21.46 -57.71
N PRO A 308 -42.64 21.51 -58.73
CA PRO A 308 -41.25 21.88 -58.55
C PRO A 308 -41.02 23.37 -58.79
N GLY A 309 -40.16 24.00 -57.99
CA GLY A 309 -39.67 25.34 -58.31
C GLY A 309 -38.81 26.01 -57.24
N VAL A 310 -37.55 26.26 -57.62
CA VAL A 310 -36.66 27.36 -57.23
C VAL A 310 -35.63 27.09 -56.12
N GLU A 311 -34.46 26.76 -56.66
CA GLU A 311 -33.08 26.94 -56.23
C GLU A 311 -32.77 28.37 -55.72
N VAL A 312 -32.17 28.51 -54.53
CA VAL A 312 -31.42 29.71 -54.10
C VAL A 312 -30.21 29.29 -53.27
N ASP A 313 -29.07 29.78 -53.76
CA ASP A 313 -27.69 29.69 -53.32
C ASP A 313 -27.36 30.59 -52.09
N ALA A 314 -26.08 30.59 -51.67
CA ALA A 314 -25.38 31.45 -50.69
C ALA A 314 -25.28 30.89 -49.25
N ASP A 315 -24.10 30.45 -48.80
CA ASP A 315 -22.89 31.22 -48.44
C ASP A 315 -22.99 31.83 -47.03
N ALA A 316 -22.17 31.33 -46.09
CA ALA A 316 -21.55 32.07 -44.97
C ALA A 316 -20.96 31.12 -43.90
N ALA A 317 -19.63 31.12 -43.79
CA ALA A 317 -18.87 30.65 -42.63
C ALA A 317 -18.88 31.68 -41.48
N PRO A 318 -18.64 31.27 -40.22
CA PRO A 318 -17.56 31.89 -39.42
C PRO A 318 -16.85 30.88 -38.47
N ALA A 319 -15.52 30.88 -38.38
CA ALA A 319 -14.60 31.72 -37.58
C ALA A 319 -14.27 31.13 -36.18
N ASP A 320 -12.97 30.90 -35.96
CA ASP A 320 -12.29 30.42 -34.75
C ASP A 320 -12.41 31.39 -33.54
N PRO A 321 -12.38 30.87 -32.29
CA PRO A 321 -12.21 31.68 -31.09
C PRO A 321 -10.73 31.83 -30.65
N PRO A 322 -10.35 32.94 -29.98
CA PRO A 322 -8.98 33.19 -29.55
C PRO A 322 -8.62 32.54 -28.21
N SER A 323 -7.35 32.13 -28.10
CA SER A 323 -6.67 31.72 -26.88
C SER A 323 -6.45 32.88 -25.91
N GLY A 324 -6.64 32.60 -24.62
CA GLY A 324 -6.11 33.33 -23.47
C GLY A 324 -6.16 32.39 -22.26
N GLY A 325 -5.23 32.38 -21.32
CA GLY A 325 -3.97 33.10 -21.10
C GLY A 325 -3.24 32.41 -19.96
#